data_AF-A0A0Q9KUX8-F1
#
_entry.id   AF-A0A0Q9KUX8-F1
#
_cell.length_a   1.000
_cell.length_b   1.000
_cell.length_c   1.000
_cell.angle_alpha   90.00
_cell.angle_beta   90.00
_cell.angle_gamma   90.00
#
_symmetry.space_group_name_H-M   'P 1'
#
loop_
_entity.id
_entity.type
_entity.pdbx_description
1 polymer ?
#
loop_
_entity_poly.entity_id
_entity_poly.type
_entity_poly.pdbx_seq_one_letter_code
_entity_poly.pdbx_strand_id
1 'polypeptide(L)'
;MSKIDYFKELNYRLRGLPEKERQNILSVYEELFQKAIENGKQEDDVAQSLGYPRVPNWDAQKETPSTEQEPSKSTSGERAEKSYPRPEPTAAPKQAPETKGFPPYTPPQGTNPYVNPNPYPYPVKQESSIKAIIVSIMLGFFNLLFVVGPWFGVLAALIALFAAGFALIISPIVGILGSYMGTVGSDMRFIGFAMLACFGLGIILTTLSSWLFKQFFKLSWLYIRFNAKLIKGA
;
A
#
# COMPACT_ATOMS: atom_id res chain seq x y z
N MET A 1 26.72 -11.22 40.00
CA MET A 1 27.56 -10.50 39.03
C MET A 1 26.85 -9.20 38.72
N SER A 2 27.56 -8.07 38.74
CA SER A 2 26.90 -6.77 38.54
C SER A 2 26.37 -6.61 37.12
N LYS A 3 25.41 -5.69 36.89
CA LYS A 3 24.95 -5.34 35.53
C LYS A 3 26.14 -5.01 34.63
N ILE A 4 27.09 -4.23 35.13
CA ILE A 4 28.26 -3.78 34.37
C ILE A 4 29.12 -4.97 33.91
N ASP A 5 29.33 -5.96 34.79
CA ASP A 5 30.16 -7.13 34.46
C ASP A 5 29.45 -8.04 33.45
N TYR A 6 28.13 -8.16 33.55
CA TYR A 6 27.32 -8.88 32.57
C TYR A 6 27.42 -8.27 31.16
N PHE A 7 27.30 -6.94 31.08
CA PHE A 7 27.35 -6.24 29.80
C PHE A 7 28.74 -6.24 29.16
N LYS A 8 29.81 -6.24 29.96
CA LYS A 8 31.19 -6.43 29.46
C LYS A 8 31.35 -7.79 28.81
N GLU A 9 30.88 -8.85 29.47
CA GLU A 9 30.96 -10.22 28.95
C GLU A 9 30.08 -10.42 27.71
N LEU A 10 28.85 -9.88 27.74
CA LEU A 10 27.94 -9.89 26.60
C LEU A 10 28.55 -9.16 25.40
N ASN A 11 29.10 -7.96 25.59
CA ASN A 11 29.75 -7.22 24.51
C ASN A 11 30.97 -7.96 23.95
N TYR A 12 31.80 -8.55 24.82
CA TYR A 12 32.96 -9.36 24.42
C TYR A 12 32.55 -10.51 23.49
N ARG A 13 31.49 -11.23 23.85
CA ARG A 13 30.96 -12.37 23.10
C ARG A 13 30.30 -11.97 21.77
N LEU A 14 29.72 -10.78 21.71
CA LEU A 14 29.05 -10.28 20.51
C LEU A 14 29.98 -9.53 19.53
N ARG A 15 31.31 -9.54 19.75
CA ARG A 15 32.27 -8.84 18.86
C ARG A 15 32.28 -9.35 17.41
N GLY A 16 31.83 -10.58 17.16
CA GLY A 16 31.73 -11.16 15.83
C GLY A 16 30.50 -10.73 15.03
N LEU A 17 29.53 -10.05 15.65
CA LEU A 17 28.31 -9.58 14.99
C LEU A 17 28.49 -8.17 14.41
N PRO A 18 27.74 -7.83 13.34
CA PRO A 18 27.72 -6.46 12.84
C PRO A 18 27.25 -5.48 13.94
N GLU A 19 27.77 -4.25 13.89
CA GLU A 19 27.57 -3.23 14.92
C GLU A 19 26.08 -3.05 15.30
N LYS A 20 25.23 -3.05 14.28
CA LYS A 20 23.79 -2.83 14.41
C LYS A 20 23.11 -3.97 15.17
N GLU A 21 23.42 -5.21 14.82
CA GLU A 21 22.88 -6.40 15.49
C GLU A 21 23.40 -6.50 16.92
N ARG A 22 24.69 -6.19 17.15
CA ARG A 22 25.27 -6.12 18.49
C ARG A 22 24.55 -5.10 19.37
N GLN A 23 24.30 -3.88 18.86
CA GLN A 23 23.58 -2.84 19.60
C GLN A 23 22.14 -3.23 19.91
N ASN A 24 21.46 -3.87 18.95
CA ASN A 24 20.11 -4.36 19.16
C ASN A 24 20.06 -5.38 20.30
N ILE A 25 20.95 -6.37 20.29
CA ILE A 25 21.00 -7.39 21.35
C ILE A 25 21.31 -6.74 22.71
N LEU A 26 22.27 -5.82 22.78
CA LEU A 26 22.60 -5.11 24.02
C LEU A 26 21.40 -4.36 24.59
N SER A 27 20.62 -3.67 23.74
CA SER A 27 19.43 -2.92 24.18
C SER A 27 18.34 -3.81 24.79
N VAL A 28 18.13 -5.01 24.24
CA VAL A 28 17.15 -5.97 24.76
C VAL A 28 17.54 -6.44 26.16
N TYR A 29 18.81 -6.78 26.38
CA TYR A 29 19.28 -7.14 27.71
C TYR A 29 19.18 -5.96 28.69
N GLU A 30 19.34 -4.74 28.22
CA GLU A 30 19.23 -3.56 29.08
C GLU A 30 17.81 -3.35 29.60
N GLU A 31 16.82 -3.52 28.73
CA GLU A 31 15.41 -3.48 29.10
C GLU A 31 15.05 -4.58 30.10
N LEU A 32 15.59 -5.79 29.95
CA LEU A 32 15.38 -6.89 30.91
C LEU A 32 15.92 -6.57 32.30
N PHE A 33 17.14 -6.02 32.37
CA PHE A 33 17.70 -5.58 33.65
C PHE A 33 16.87 -4.46 34.26
N GLN A 34 16.48 -3.47 33.46
CA GLN A 34 15.68 -2.34 33.93
C GLN A 34 14.33 -2.78 34.49
N LYS A 35 13.61 -3.63 33.76
CA LYS A 35 12.30 -4.16 34.17
C LYS A 35 12.41 -5.01 35.43
N ALA A 36 13.51 -5.75 35.61
CA ALA A 36 13.69 -6.55 36.81
C ALA A 36 14.00 -5.69 38.04
N ILE A 37 14.78 -4.61 37.89
CA ILE A 37 15.04 -3.63 38.95
C ILE A 37 13.74 -2.89 39.33
N GLU A 38 12.91 -2.52 38.36
CA GLU A 38 11.59 -1.93 38.60
C GLU A 38 10.67 -2.85 39.41
N ASN A 39 10.80 -4.16 39.22
CA ASN A 39 10.09 -5.18 40.01
C ASN A 39 10.77 -5.49 41.37
N GLY A 40 11.74 -4.67 41.79
CA GLY A 40 12.44 -4.79 43.06
C GLY A 40 13.48 -5.92 43.13
N LYS A 41 13.90 -6.50 41.99
CA LYS A 41 14.99 -7.49 41.97
C LYS A 41 16.35 -6.78 41.94
N GLN A 42 17.33 -7.36 42.61
CA GLN A 42 18.70 -6.86 42.59
C GLN A 42 19.43 -7.30 41.32
N GLU A 43 20.38 -6.49 40.85
CA GLU A 43 21.12 -6.74 39.60
C GLU A 43 21.80 -8.11 39.57
N ASP A 44 22.35 -8.55 40.71
CA ASP A 44 23.04 -9.82 40.85
C ASP A 44 22.12 -11.03 40.61
N ASP A 45 20.88 -10.97 41.11
CA ASP A 45 19.88 -12.03 40.97
C ASP A 45 19.37 -12.12 39.52
N VAL A 46 19.26 -10.98 38.85
CA VAL A 46 18.83 -10.88 37.45
C VAL A 46 19.86 -11.52 36.56
N ALA A 47 21.13 -11.18 36.78
CA ALA A 47 22.24 -11.73 36.02
C ALA A 47 22.34 -13.26 36.21
N GLN A 48 22.16 -13.75 37.44
CA GLN A 48 22.14 -15.18 37.73
C GLN A 48 20.93 -15.90 37.09
N SER A 49 19.77 -15.25 37.05
CA SER A 49 18.54 -15.77 36.43
C SER A 49 18.66 -15.86 34.90
N LEU A 50 19.31 -14.88 34.27
CA LEU A 50 19.53 -14.85 32.81
C LEU A 50 20.62 -15.84 32.38
N GLY A 51 21.52 -16.22 33.28
CA GLY A 51 22.61 -17.14 33.01
C GLY A 51 23.63 -16.59 32.01
N TYR A 52 24.50 -17.47 31.49
CA TYR A 52 25.57 -17.06 30.58
C TYR A 52 25.02 -16.67 29.21
N PRO A 53 25.31 -15.44 28.73
CA PRO A 53 24.89 -15.01 27.40
C PRO A 53 25.57 -15.89 26.34
N ARG A 54 24.76 -16.67 25.60
CA ARG A 54 25.26 -17.52 24.51
C ARG A 54 25.21 -16.75 23.20
N VAL A 55 26.29 -16.81 22.44
CA VAL A 55 26.34 -16.29 21.08
C VAL A 55 25.52 -17.22 20.18
N PRO A 56 24.49 -16.74 19.47
CA PRO A 56 23.84 -17.52 18.44
C PRO A 56 24.87 -17.90 17.37
N ASN A 57 24.88 -19.14 16.90
CA ASN A 57 25.76 -19.58 15.81
C ASN A 57 25.34 -18.89 14.51
N TRP A 58 25.89 -17.71 14.25
CA TRP A 58 25.49 -16.80 13.18
C TRP A 58 26.09 -17.18 11.81
N ASP A 59 27.16 -17.99 11.80
CA ASP A 59 27.85 -18.43 10.58
C ASP A 59 27.10 -19.56 9.85
N ALA A 60 26.24 -20.30 10.55
CA ALA A 60 25.49 -21.43 9.98
C ALA A 60 24.46 -21.03 8.90
N GLN A 61 24.06 -19.76 8.81
CA GLN A 61 23.15 -19.26 7.78
C GLN A 61 23.83 -18.93 6.44
N LYS A 62 25.17 -19.05 6.37
CA LYS A 62 25.94 -18.74 5.14
C LYS A 62 26.33 -19.96 4.31
N GLU A 63 26.03 -21.18 4.76
CA GLU A 63 26.50 -22.43 4.12
C GLU A 63 25.39 -23.33 3.54
N THR A 64 24.30 -22.78 3.01
CA THR A 64 23.42 -23.53 2.09
C THR A 64 23.73 -23.18 0.63
N PRO A 65 24.20 -24.14 -0.20
CA PRO A 65 24.38 -23.94 -1.64
C PRO A 65 23.03 -23.76 -2.34
N SER A 66 23.00 -22.76 -3.21
CA SER A 66 21.94 -22.38 -4.12
C SER A 66 21.59 -23.45 -5.17
N THR A 67 20.36 -24.00 -5.08
CA THR A 67 19.56 -24.65 -6.15
C THR A 67 18.14 -24.75 -5.55
N GLU A 68 17.01 -24.26 -6.06
CA GLU A 68 16.58 -23.93 -7.41
C GLU A 68 15.11 -23.41 -7.32
N GLN A 69 14.74 -22.45 -8.20
CA GLN A 69 13.38 -22.17 -8.74
C GLN A 69 12.28 -21.49 -7.88
N GLU A 70 12.15 -20.18 -8.09
CA GLU A 70 10.84 -19.51 -8.30
C GLU A 70 10.39 -19.76 -9.77
N PRO A 71 9.09 -19.63 -10.19
CA PRO A 71 8.34 -18.37 -10.05
C PRO A 71 6.78 -18.45 -10.06
N SER A 72 6.09 -17.35 -9.70
CA SER A 72 4.87 -16.96 -10.43
C SER A 72 4.70 -15.43 -10.50
N LYS A 73 4.73 -14.91 -11.73
CA LYS A 73 4.49 -13.52 -12.12
C LYS A 73 3.04 -13.36 -12.59
N SER A 74 2.48 -12.16 -12.48
CA SER A 74 1.46 -11.70 -13.43
C SER A 74 1.79 -10.31 -13.98
N THR A 75 1.98 -10.25 -15.30
CA THR A 75 1.82 -9.05 -16.13
C THR A 75 1.18 -9.55 -17.42
N SER A 76 0.06 -8.94 -17.78
CA SER A 76 -0.74 -9.22 -18.96
C SER A 76 0.01 -8.89 -20.26
N GLY A 77 -0.05 -9.81 -21.22
CA GLY A 77 0.33 -9.62 -22.62
C GLY A 77 -0.52 -10.53 -23.51
N GLU A 78 -0.99 -9.97 -24.61
CA GLU A 78 -2.10 -10.40 -25.47
C GLU A 78 -1.75 -11.52 -26.48
N ARG A 79 -2.78 -12.28 -26.88
CA ARG A 79 -2.99 -12.98 -28.18
C ARG A 79 -2.30 -14.34 -28.45
N ALA A 80 -3.11 -15.41 -28.55
CA ALA A 80 -3.46 -16.10 -29.81
C ALA A 80 -4.17 -17.45 -29.54
N GLU A 81 -5.27 -17.64 -30.24
CA GLU A 81 -6.25 -18.73 -30.18
C GLU A 81 -5.73 -20.02 -30.86
N LYS A 82 -5.89 -21.19 -30.22
CA LYS A 82 -5.98 -22.50 -30.90
C LYS A 82 -6.95 -23.43 -30.18
N SER A 83 -8.00 -23.81 -30.92
CA SER A 83 -9.05 -24.76 -30.58
C SER A 83 -8.58 -26.21 -30.74
N TYR A 84 -8.86 -27.07 -29.76
CA TYR A 84 -8.82 -28.54 -29.91
C TYR A 84 -9.93 -29.23 -29.09
N PRO A 85 -10.41 -30.42 -29.54
CA PRO A 85 -11.77 -30.89 -29.29
C PRO A 85 -11.92 -31.64 -27.97
N ARG A 86 -13.14 -31.59 -27.42
CA ARG A 86 -13.57 -32.29 -26.21
C ARG A 86 -13.68 -33.82 -26.46
N PRO A 87 -12.97 -34.68 -25.71
CA PRO A 87 -13.22 -36.12 -25.73
C PRO A 87 -14.46 -36.48 -24.88
N GLU A 88 -15.26 -37.41 -25.39
CA GLU A 88 -16.49 -37.95 -24.80
C GLU A 88 -16.26 -38.74 -23.49
N PRO A 89 -17.26 -38.86 -22.60
CA PRO A 89 -17.08 -39.49 -21.30
C PRO A 89 -17.13 -41.01 -21.42
N THR A 90 -16.02 -41.71 -21.17
CA THR A 90 -15.97 -43.18 -21.16
C THR A 90 -15.96 -43.74 -19.73
N ALA A 91 -17.00 -44.54 -19.45
CA ALA A 91 -17.23 -45.57 -18.42
C ALA A 91 -16.41 -45.62 -17.11
N ALA A 92 -17.14 -45.69 -15.99
CA ALA A 92 -16.63 -45.93 -14.63
C ALA A 92 -15.87 -47.28 -14.49
N PRO A 93 -14.72 -47.31 -13.80
CA PRO A 93 -14.03 -48.57 -13.49
C PRO A 93 -14.77 -49.39 -12.41
N LYS A 94 -14.79 -50.71 -12.61
CA LYS A 94 -15.46 -51.73 -11.77
C LYS A 94 -14.76 -51.90 -10.41
N GLN A 95 -15.54 -52.08 -9.33
CA GLN A 95 -15.03 -52.37 -7.97
C GLN A 95 -14.30 -53.72 -7.90
N ALA A 96 -13.17 -53.75 -7.19
CA ALA A 96 -12.37 -54.95 -6.89
C ALA A 96 -12.61 -55.43 -5.44
N PRO A 97 -12.40 -56.73 -5.12
CA PRO A 97 -13.00 -57.41 -3.97
C PRO A 97 -12.36 -57.08 -2.62
N GLU A 98 -13.17 -56.96 -1.57
CA GLU A 98 -12.74 -56.83 -0.17
C GLU A 98 -11.95 -58.08 0.29
N THR A 99 -10.69 -57.92 0.66
CA THR A 99 -9.93 -58.93 1.41
C THR A 99 -9.03 -58.29 2.49
N LYS A 100 -9.40 -58.56 3.75
CA LYS A 100 -8.63 -58.64 5.02
C LYS A 100 -7.42 -57.70 5.23
N GLY A 101 -7.67 -56.62 5.99
CA GLY A 101 -6.85 -56.03 7.07
C GLY A 101 -5.32 -55.96 6.94
N PHE A 102 -4.80 -54.74 6.76
CA PHE A 102 -3.39 -54.42 7.00
C PHE A 102 -3.08 -54.42 8.51
N PRO A 103 -1.93 -54.94 8.98
CA PRO A 103 -1.53 -54.81 10.38
C PRO A 103 -1.29 -53.32 10.76
N PRO A 104 -1.50 -52.92 12.02
CA PRO A 104 -1.28 -51.54 12.46
C PRO A 104 0.18 -51.12 12.22
N TYR A 105 0.37 -49.99 11.55
CA TYR A 105 1.69 -49.36 11.44
C TYR A 105 2.14 -48.89 12.83
N THR A 106 3.25 -49.42 13.35
CA THR A 106 3.97 -48.83 14.48
C THR A 106 5.16 -48.03 13.92
N PRO A 107 5.18 -46.69 14.05
CA PRO A 107 6.32 -45.90 13.59
C PRO A 107 7.57 -46.25 14.43
N PRO A 108 8.77 -46.32 13.83
CA PRO A 108 10.00 -46.57 14.57
C PRO A 108 10.27 -45.44 15.57
N GLN A 109 10.61 -45.77 16.81
CA GLN A 109 11.03 -44.81 17.85
C GLN A 109 12.42 -44.25 17.50
N GLY A 110 12.46 -43.28 16.60
CA GLY A 110 13.59 -42.37 16.43
C GLY A 110 13.45 -41.21 17.40
N THR A 111 14.34 -41.11 18.39
CA THR A 111 14.51 -39.88 19.14
C THR A 111 15.09 -38.84 18.19
N ASN A 112 14.25 -37.95 17.66
CA ASN A 112 14.68 -36.82 16.85
C ASN A 112 15.63 -35.94 17.68
N PRO A 113 16.96 -35.88 17.39
CA PRO A 113 17.91 -35.11 18.20
C PRO A 113 17.75 -33.59 18.03
N TYR A 114 16.86 -33.17 17.11
CA TYR A 114 16.57 -31.78 16.77
C TYR A 114 15.22 -31.29 17.29
N VAL A 115 14.61 -31.96 18.28
CA VAL A 115 13.54 -31.33 19.05
C VAL A 115 14.20 -30.35 20.02
N ASN A 116 14.41 -29.12 19.55
CA ASN A 116 14.85 -28.01 20.38
C ASN A 116 13.64 -27.53 21.20
N PRO A 117 13.62 -27.69 22.54
CA PRO A 117 12.47 -27.33 23.36
C PRO A 117 12.37 -25.82 23.64
N ASN A 118 13.25 -24.98 23.08
CA ASN A 118 13.24 -23.55 23.35
C ASN A 118 12.35 -22.76 22.38
N PRO A 119 11.22 -22.20 22.83
CA PRO A 119 10.43 -21.26 22.05
C PRO A 119 11.06 -19.88 22.20
N TYR A 120 12.25 -19.65 21.64
CA TYR A 120 12.77 -18.28 21.63
C TYR A 120 11.95 -17.47 20.61
N PRO A 121 11.25 -16.41 21.04
CA PRO A 121 10.57 -15.53 20.12
C PRO A 121 11.66 -14.75 19.38
N TYR A 122 11.81 -14.98 18.08
CA TYR A 122 12.64 -14.11 17.26
C TYR A 122 12.08 -12.68 17.40
N PRO A 123 12.91 -11.67 17.76
CA PRO A 123 12.43 -10.31 17.94
C PRO A 123 11.93 -9.80 16.60
N VAL A 124 10.60 -9.67 16.48
CA VAL A 124 9.98 -8.98 15.34
C VAL A 124 10.52 -7.56 15.38
N LYS A 125 11.13 -7.12 14.28
CA LYS A 125 11.68 -5.76 14.14
C LYS A 125 10.56 -4.77 14.44
N GLN A 126 10.53 -4.20 15.65
CA GLN A 126 9.62 -3.12 15.98
C GLN A 126 10.06 -1.90 15.18
N GLU A 127 9.57 -1.78 13.96
CA GLU A 127 9.60 -0.52 13.27
C GLU A 127 8.80 0.47 14.10
N SER A 128 9.53 1.44 14.68
CA SER A 128 8.99 2.42 15.60
C SER A 128 7.63 2.92 15.11
N SER A 129 6.60 2.79 15.92
CA SER A 129 5.23 3.17 15.57
C SER A 129 5.14 4.62 15.05
N ILE A 130 6.09 5.46 15.47
CA ILE A 130 6.30 6.83 14.99
C ILE A 130 6.62 6.88 13.48
N LYS A 131 7.46 5.97 12.96
CA LYS A 131 7.74 5.86 11.52
C LYS A 131 6.49 5.46 10.75
N ALA A 132 5.70 4.51 11.27
CA ALA A 132 4.43 4.13 10.64
C ALA A 132 3.41 5.28 10.64
N ILE A 133 3.33 6.04 11.73
CA ILE A 133 2.49 7.25 11.82
C ILE A 133 2.97 8.33 10.85
N ILE A 134 4.27 8.60 10.80
CA ILE A 134 4.85 9.59 9.87
C ILE A 134 4.63 9.17 8.42
N VAL A 135 4.82 7.90 8.08
CA VAL A 135 4.54 7.37 6.73
C VAL A 135 3.06 7.48 6.41
N SER A 136 2.17 7.20 7.36
CA SER A 136 0.71 7.37 7.20
C SER A 136 0.31 8.83 6.97
N ILE A 137 0.85 9.77 7.78
CA ILE A 137 0.61 11.22 7.63
C ILE A 137 1.19 11.72 6.30
N MET A 138 2.40 11.33 5.95
CA MET A 138 3.06 11.70 4.69
C MET A 138 2.28 11.17 3.49
N LEU A 139 1.82 9.92 3.53
CA LEU A 139 1.04 9.31 2.45
C LEU A 139 -0.32 9.98 2.31
N GLY A 140 -0.98 10.33 3.43
CA GLY A 140 -2.21 11.10 3.44
C GLY A 140 -2.03 12.53 2.92
N PHE A 141 -0.98 13.24 3.34
CA PHE A 141 -0.70 14.61 2.93
C PHE A 141 -0.21 14.69 1.47
N PHE A 142 0.59 13.73 1.02
CA PHE A 142 0.98 13.57 -0.38
C PHE A 142 -0.26 13.34 -1.26
N ASN A 143 -1.15 12.41 -0.86
CA ASN A 143 -2.39 12.18 -1.56
C ASN A 143 -3.31 13.42 -1.55
N LEU A 144 -3.34 14.15 -0.43
CA LEU A 144 -4.07 15.42 -0.34
C LEU A 144 -3.51 16.42 -1.35
N LEU A 145 -2.22 16.72 -1.33
CA LEU A 145 -1.65 17.79 -2.16
C LEU A 145 -1.68 17.43 -3.65
N PHE A 146 -1.34 16.18 -3.99
CA PHE A 146 -1.24 15.73 -5.38
C PHE A 146 -2.59 15.48 -6.04
N VAL A 147 -3.64 15.16 -5.27
CA VAL A 147 -4.99 14.95 -5.82
C VAL A 147 -5.87 16.19 -5.68
N VAL A 148 -5.82 16.88 -4.54
CA VAL A 148 -6.66 18.06 -4.30
C VAL A 148 -6.24 19.24 -5.18
N GLY A 149 -4.94 19.42 -5.45
CA GLY A 149 -4.46 20.47 -6.34
C GLY A 149 -5.08 20.38 -7.75
N PRO A 150 -4.88 19.28 -8.49
CA PRO A 150 -5.52 19.06 -9.78
C PRO A 150 -7.06 19.09 -9.71
N TRP A 151 -7.65 18.59 -8.62
CA TRP A 151 -9.10 18.64 -8.43
C TRP A 151 -9.64 20.08 -8.44
N PHE A 152 -9.02 20.98 -7.67
CA PHE A 152 -9.38 22.41 -7.67
C PHE A 152 -9.07 23.08 -9.01
N GLY A 153 -7.98 22.70 -9.67
CA GLY A 153 -7.65 23.21 -11.01
C GLY A 153 -8.74 22.89 -12.03
N VAL A 154 -9.20 21.64 -12.05
CA VAL A 154 -10.30 21.22 -12.93
C VAL A 154 -11.61 21.91 -12.55
N LEU A 155 -11.92 22.04 -11.26
CA LEU A 155 -13.12 22.75 -10.80
C LEU A 155 -13.12 24.21 -11.25
N ALA A 156 -12.01 24.92 -11.07
CA ALA A 156 -11.86 26.32 -11.50
C ALA A 156 -12.00 26.46 -13.02
N ALA A 157 -11.39 25.55 -13.78
CA ALA A 157 -11.54 25.53 -15.24
C ALA A 157 -12.99 25.31 -15.68
N LEU A 158 -13.75 24.43 -15.00
CA LEU A 158 -15.16 24.21 -15.27
C LEU A 158 -16.02 25.45 -14.96
N ILE A 159 -15.76 26.12 -13.84
CA ILE A 159 -16.44 27.37 -13.47
C ILE A 159 -16.16 28.44 -14.54
N ALA A 160 -14.90 28.59 -14.94
CA ALA A 160 -14.50 29.55 -15.97
C ALA A 160 -15.15 29.25 -17.32
N LEU A 161 -15.21 27.98 -17.74
CA LEU A 161 -15.85 27.55 -18.98
C LEU A 161 -17.36 27.84 -18.97
N PHE A 162 -18.03 27.57 -17.85
CA PHE A 162 -19.45 27.88 -17.67
C PHE A 162 -19.70 29.40 -17.71
N ALA A 163 -18.90 30.18 -16.97
CA ALA A 163 -18.99 31.63 -16.95
C ALA A 163 -18.73 32.25 -18.34
N ALA A 164 -17.76 31.72 -19.08
CA ALA A 164 -17.50 32.13 -20.46
C ALA A 164 -18.69 31.84 -21.38
N GLY A 165 -19.30 30.65 -21.27
CA GLY A 165 -20.52 30.31 -22.00
C GLY A 165 -21.67 31.29 -21.69
N PHE A 166 -21.86 31.60 -20.41
CA PHE A 166 -22.89 32.55 -19.97
C PHE A 166 -22.62 33.99 -20.45
N ALA A 167 -21.36 34.43 -20.41
CA ALA A 167 -20.96 35.73 -20.94
C ALA A 167 -21.24 35.85 -22.45
N LEU A 168 -21.02 34.78 -23.22
CA LEU A 168 -21.33 34.75 -24.64
C LEU A 168 -22.84 34.80 -24.93
N ILE A 169 -23.68 34.26 -24.03
CA ILE A 169 -25.15 34.41 -24.12
C ILE A 169 -25.56 35.87 -23.92
N ILE A 170 -24.86 36.61 -23.06
CA ILE A 170 -25.11 38.05 -22.81
C ILE A 170 -24.52 38.93 -23.93
N SER A 171 -23.47 38.46 -24.62
CA SER A 171 -22.72 39.20 -25.63
C SER A 171 -23.56 39.92 -26.70
N PRO A 172 -24.65 39.34 -27.26
CA PRO A 172 -25.47 40.03 -28.25
C PRO A 172 -26.10 41.33 -27.72
N ILE A 173 -26.53 41.34 -26.45
CA ILE A 173 -27.15 42.51 -25.83
C ILE A 173 -26.13 43.63 -25.71
N VAL A 174 -24.93 43.30 -25.23
CA VAL A 174 -23.81 44.25 -25.10
C VAL A 174 -23.41 44.77 -26.48
N GLY A 175 -23.38 43.90 -27.49
CA GLY A 175 -23.04 44.27 -28.85
C GLY A 175 -24.06 45.22 -29.50
N ILE A 176 -25.36 45.02 -29.26
CA ILE A 176 -26.41 45.94 -29.71
C ILE A 176 -26.21 47.32 -29.06
N LEU A 177 -25.99 47.37 -27.73
CA LEU A 177 -25.71 48.63 -27.02
C LEU A 177 -24.47 49.34 -27.56
N GLY A 178 -23.37 48.61 -27.79
CA GLY A 178 -22.16 49.18 -28.39
C GLY A 178 -22.42 49.73 -29.79
N SER A 179 -23.30 49.09 -30.56
CA SER A 179 -23.63 49.52 -31.93
C SER A 179 -24.35 50.87 -31.90
N TYR A 180 -25.23 51.11 -30.92
CA TYR A 180 -25.87 52.42 -30.70
C TYR A 180 -24.89 53.52 -30.30
N MET A 181 -23.81 53.17 -29.57
CA MET A 181 -22.79 54.11 -29.14
C MET A 181 -21.70 54.37 -30.21
N GLY A 182 -21.77 53.68 -31.36
CA GLY A 182 -20.75 53.79 -32.41
C GLY A 182 -19.39 53.16 -32.05
N THR A 183 -19.34 52.26 -31.07
CA THR A 183 -18.09 51.65 -30.58
C THR A 183 -17.74 50.33 -31.27
N VAL A 184 -18.67 49.76 -32.05
CA VAL A 184 -18.51 48.50 -32.81
C VAL A 184 -18.54 48.78 -34.31
N GLY A 185 -17.98 47.88 -35.10
CA GLY A 185 -17.82 48.06 -36.55
C GLY A 185 -19.12 48.39 -37.29
N SER A 186 -18.98 49.09 -38.42
CA SER A 186 -20.11 49.60 -39.21
C SER A 186 -20.83 48.56 -40.07
N ASP A 187 -20.25 47.37 -40.25
CA ASP A 187 -20.85 46.32 -41.09
C ASP A 187 -21.89 45.50 -40.33
N MET A 188 -23.16 45.95 -40.41
CA MET A 188 -24.28 45.35 -39.69
C MET A 188 -24.52 43.87 -40.03
N ARG A 189 -24.22 43.43 -41.27
CA ARG A 189 -24.44 42.04 -41.69
C ARG A 189 -23.48 41.10 -40.97
N PHE A 190 -22.22 41.49 -40.95
CA PHE A 190 -21.17 40.76 -40.24
C PHE A 190 -21.42 40.77 -38.73
N ILE A 191 -21.74 41.93 -38.14
CA ILE A 191 -22.02 42.06 -36.70
C ILE A 191 -23.18 41.16 -36.27
N GLY A 192 -24.27 41.13 -37.06
CA GLY A 192 -25.45 40.31 -36.77
C GLY A 192 -25.14 38.82 -36.80
N PHE A 193 -24.38 38.37 -37.81
CA PHE A 193 -23.93 36.99 -37.91
C PHE A 193 -23.01 36.61 -36.72
N ALA A 194 -22.07 37.48 -36.36
CA ALA A 194 -21.15 37.26 -35.25
C ALA A 194 -21.87 37.13 -33.90
N MET A 195 -22.91 37.94 -33.66
CA MET A 195 -23.69 37.85 -32.43
C MET A 195 -24.54 36.59 -32.35
N LEU A 196 -25.14 36.18 -33.46
CA LEU A 196 -25.89 34.92 -33.53
C LEU A 196 -24.96 33.72 -33.30
N ALA A 197 -23.76 33.76 -33.88
CA ALA A 197 -22.73 32.74 -33.65
C ALA A 197 -22.27 32.70 -32.19
N CYS A 198 -21.98 33.85 -31.57
CA CYS A 198 -21.59 33.93 -30.15
C CYS A 198 -22.70 33.42 -29.22
N PHE A 199 -23.95 33.78 -29.49
CA PHE A 199 -25.10 33.32 -28.72
C PHE A 199 -25.25 31.80 -28.79
N GLY A 200 -25.21 31.24 -30.01
CA GLY A 200 -25.25 29.80 -30.22
C GLY A 200 -24.09 29.07 -29.53
N LEU A 201 -22.88 29.59 -29.66
CA LEU A 201 -21.69 29.05 -28.99
C LEU A 201 -21.87 29.08 -27.46
N GLY A 202 -22.40 30.17 -26.92
CA GLY A 202 -22.67 30.35 -25.49
C GLY A 202 -23.64 29.30 -24.95
N ILE A 203 -24.73 29.01 -25.66
CA ILE A 203 -25.68 27.95 -25.27
C ILE A 203 -25.01 26.58 -25.25
N ILE A 204 -24.24 26.25 -26.29
CA ILE A 204 -23.53 24.97 -26.40
C ILE A 204 -22.52 24.83 -25.25
N LEU A 205 -21.69 25.83 -25.01
CA LEU A 205 -20.69 25.86 -23.93
C LEU A 205 -21.32 25.74 -22.55
N THR A 206 -22.41 26.46 -22.30
CA THR A 206 -23.11 26.44 -21.00
C THR A 206 -23.76 25.08 -20.74
N THR A 207 -24.41 24.50 -21.75
CA THR A 207 -25.04 23.17 -21.67
C THR A 207 -23.99 22.07 -21.49
N LEU A 208 -22.92 22.11 -22.28
CA LEU A 208 -21.79 21.19 -22.18
C LEU A 208 -21.15 21.26 -20.79
N SER A 209 -20.82 22.47 -20.32
CA SER A 209 -20.22 22.68 -18.99
C SER A 209 -21.11 22.14 -17.87
N SER A 210 -22.42 22.35 -17.95
CA SER A 210 -23.38 21.82 -16.97
C SER A 210 -23.36 20.28 -16.92
N TRP A 211 -23.17 19.62 -18.06
CA TRP A 211 -23.00 18.17 -18.11
C TRP A 211 -21.64 17.73 -17.55
N LEU A 212 -20.55 18.45 -17.85
CA LEU A 212 -19.22 18.17 -17.30
C LEU A 212 -19.22 18.29 -15.76
N PHE A 213 -19.89 19.28 -15.18
CA PHE A 213 -20.02 19.42 -13.72
C PHE A 213 -20.62 18.17 -13.08
N LYS A 214 -21.69 17.61 -13.67
CA LYS A 214 -22.29 16.37 -13.17
C LYS A 214 -21.30 15.21 -13.20
N GLN A 215 -20.53 15.05 -14.29
CA GLN A 215 -19.52 14.00 -14.37
C GLN A 215 -18.38 14.21 -13.38
N PHE A 216 -17.92 15.45 -13.22
CA PHE A 216 -16.86 15.81 -12.28
C PHE A 216 -17.22 15.44 -10.84
N PHE A 217 -18.43 15.79 -10.38
CA PHE A 217 -18.87 15.41 -9.03
C PHE A 217 -19.09 13.90 -8.88
N LYS A 218 -19.56 13.22 -9.94
CA LYS A 218 -19.68 11.76 -9.94
C LYS A 218 -18.32 11.07 -9.80
N LEU A 219 -17.31 11.51 -10.54
CA LEU A 219 -15.93 11.02 -10.42
C LEU A 219 -15.34 11.32 -9.04
N SER A 220 -15.57 12.53 -8.53
CA SER A 220 -15.12 12.94 -7.19
C SER A 220 -15.69 12.03 -6.11
N TRP A 221 -16.99 11.74 -6.17
CA TRP A 221 -17.64 10.82 -5.25
C TRP A 221 -17.11 9.38 -5.38
N LEU A 222 -16.88 8.92 -6.62
CA LEU A 222 -16.31 7.60 -6.88
C LEU A 222 -14.90 7.46 -6.26
N TYR A 223 -14.08 8.49 -6.40
CA TYR A 223 -12.74 8.55 -5.80
C TYR A 223 -12.81 8.49 -4.26
N ILE A 224 -13.65 9.31 -3.63
CA ILE A 224 -13.80 9.30 -2.16
C ILE A 224 -14.28 7.94 -1.68
N ARG A 225 -15.28 7.35 -2.37
CA ARG A 225 -15.80 6.02 -2.02
C ARG A 225 -14.74 4.93 -2.17
N PHE A 226 -13.89 5.02 -3.20
CA PHE A 226 -12.77 4.09 -3.40
C PHE A 226 -11.76 4.18 -2.24
N ASN A 227 -11.33 5.39 -1.87
CA ASN A 227 -10.42 5.59 -0.74
C ASN A 227 -11.02 5.11 0.58
N ALA A 228 -12.29 5.42 0.83
CA ALA A 228 -12.98 4.94 2.03
C ALA A 228 -13.12 3.41 2.09
N LYS A 229 -13.23 2.74 0.93
CA LYS A 229 -13.25 1.27 0.84
C LYS A 229 -11.88 0.67 1.15
N LEU A 230 -10.80 1.25 0.62
CA LEU A 230 -9.44 0.78 0.89
C LEU A 230 -9.10 0.82 2.38
N ILE A 231 -9.50 1.89 3.08
CA ILE A 231 -9.21 2.03 4.52
C ILE A 231 -10.02 1.04 5.38
N LYS A 232 -11.21 0.62 4.93
CA LYS A 232 -12.08 -0.31 5.67
C LYS A 232 -11.87 -1.79 5.34
N GLY A 233 -11.16 -2.10 4.25
CA GLY A 233 -10.93 -3.46 3.76
C GLY A 233 -9.45 -3.85 3.68
N ALA A 234 -8.56 -3.04 4.26
CA ALA A 234 -7.15 -3.33 4.48
C ALA A 234 -6.89 -3.54 5.99
#